data_AF-A0A0S6XIJ4-F1
#
_entry.id   AF-A0A0S6XIJ4-F1
#
_cell.length_a   1.000
_cell.length_b   1.000
_cell.length_c   1.000
_cell.angle_alpha   90.00
_cell.angle_beta   90.00
_cell.angle_gamma   90.00
#
_symmetry.space_group_name_H-M   'P 1'
#
loop_
_entity.id
_entity.type
_entity.pdbx_description
1 polymer ?
#
loop_
_entity_poly.entity_id
_entity_poly.type
_entity_poly.pdbx_seq_one_letter_code
_entity_poly.pdbx_strand_id
1 'polypeptide(L)'
;MAPVTQLGLVLLATASLATAQRHKGRGLRHSHKKNAQNTKRGCLYISPEDTKVCDILGAGNSGVSWSTNWDSSPDNGAGNLEYIPQLWGGIASNGFDHTTSWTQNAAAAIKNGATALMGYNEPDNSGQANMDAAAAFAIWNLVTDFKATNDITVISPCVTSTVTSAGYSGLNWLSEFQSAGAAWDATCVHFYEQCSTLTTTYDATPLTEFVQKAASQFGKPVWVTEFGCYDNPATEQMGYFLTGAVTALENESTCAHYAAFNAGLLVDTATSSLNVAGQAYVSIASS
;
A
#
# COMPACT_ATOMS: atom_id res chain seq x y z
N MET A 1 24.86 -37.04 -22.68
CA MET A 1 24.23 -38.27 -23.20
C MET A 1 23.53 -38.98 -22.04
N ALA A 2 22.21 -38.86 -21.94
CA ALA A 2 21.41 -39.99 -21.43
C ALA A 2 21.39 -41.07 -22.54
N PRO A 3 21.10 -42.36 -22.29
CA PRO A 3 19.70 -42.77 -22.08
C PRO A 3 19.45 -44.09 -21.28
N VAL A 4 18.17 -44.50 -21.25
CA VAL A 4 17.58 -45.87 -21.13
C VAL A 4 17.31 -46.39 -19.71
N THR A 5 16.11 -46.27 -19.12
CA THR A 5 14.85 -47.10 -19.24
C THR A 5 15.05 -48.59 -18.88
N GLN A 6 14.15 -49.37 -18.26
CA GLN A 6 12.85 -49.29 -17.58
C GLN A 6 12.46 -50.77 -17.31
N LEU A 7 11.77 -51.10 -16.21
CA LEU A 7 10.89 -52.29 -15.96
C LEU A 7 10.79 -52.42 -14.43
N GLY A 8 9.65 -52.41 -13.72
CA GLY A 8 8.27 -52.73 -14.06
C GLY A 8 7.82 -53.81 -13.07
N LEU A 9 7.03 -53.47 -12.05
CA LEU A 9 6.21 -54.45 -11.34
C LEU A 9 4.94 -53.80 -10.76
N VAL A 10 3.81 -54.31 -11.23
CA VAL A 10 2.43 -54.00 -10.83
C VAL A 10 2.06 -54.92 -9.67
N LEU A 11 1.40 -54.39 -8.62
CA LEU A 11 0.59 -55.21 -7.72
C LEU A 11 -0.73 -54.49 -7.43
N LEU A 12 -1.84 -55.18 -7.69
CA LEU A 12 -3.21 -54.74 -7.50
C LEU A 12 -3.70 -55.00 -6.06
N ALA A 13 -4.46 -54.01 -5.57
CA ALA A 13 -5.68 -54.09 -4.76
C ALA A 13 -5.69 -54.77 -3.38
N THR A 14 -6.21 -54.06 -2.37
CA THR A 14 -7.56 -54.32 -1.84
C THR A 14 -8.14 -53.06 -1.20
N ALA A 15 -9.39 -52.76 -1.52
CA ALA A 15 -10.20 -51.72 -0.90
C ALA A 15 -11.00 -52.35 0.25
N SER A 16 -11.04 -51.67 1.40
CA SER A 16 -11.98 -51.97 2.49
C SER A 16 -12.94 -50.79 2.64
N LEU A 17 -14.22 -51.07 2.36
CA LEU A 17 -15.36 -50.20 2.66
C LEU A 17 -15.52 -50.07 4.18
N ALA A 18 -15.50 -48.84 4.68
CA ALA A 18 -16.07 -48.50 5.98
C ALA A 18 -17.27 -47.57 5.77
N THR A 19 -18.47 -48.13 5.96
CA THR A 19 -19.71 -47.35 6.09
C THR A 19 -19.83 -46.84 7.51
N ALA A 20 -19.92 -45.52 7.71
CA ALA A 20 -20.40 -44.95 8.97
C ALA A 20 -21.14 -43.61 8.75
N GLN A 21 -22.47 -43.73 8.82
CA GLN A 21 -23.45 -42.80 9.38
C GLN A 21 -23.36 -41.29 9.09
N ARG A 22 -24.36 -40.84 8.32
CA ARG A 22 -24.79 -39.45 8.17
C ARG A 22 -25.29 -38.90 9.53
N HIS A 23 -24.45 -38.14 10.22
CA HIS A 23 -24.93 -37.17 11.20
C HIS A 23 -25.19 -35.83 10.50
N LYS A 24 -26.46 -35.38 10.51
CA LYS A 24 -26.83 -34.00 10.19
C LYS A 24 -26.30 -33.08 11.31
N GLY A 25 -25.00 -32.78 11.26
CA GLY A 25 -24.43 -31.67 12.00
C GLY A 25 -24.83 -30.38 11.30
N ARG A 26 -25.75 -29.63 11.92
CA ARG A 26 -26.09 -28.25 11.56
C ARG A 26 -24.85 -27.41 11.88
N GLY A 27 -23.88 -27.42 10.97
CA GLY A 27 -22.71 -26.57 11.05
C GLY A 27 -23.19 -25.13 10.95
N LEU A 28 -23.23 -24.45 12.10
CA LEU A 28 -23.17 -23.00 12.15
C LEU A 28 -21.88 -22.59 11.44
N ARG A 29 -21.97 -22.37 10.12
CA ARG A 29 -21.03 -21.54 9.39
C ARG A 29 -21.07 -20.19 10.09
N HIS A 30 -20.16 -20.00 11.03
CA HIS A 30 -19.77 -18.68 11.46
C HIS A 30 -19.10 -18.05 10.24
N SER A 31 -19.93 -17.47 9.37
CA SER A 31 -19.49 -16.37 8.53
C SER A 31 -18.94 -15.34 9.50
N HIS A 32 -17.63 -15.39 9.72
CA HIS A 32 -16.90 -14.23 10.17
C HIS A 32 -16.98 -13.29 8.97
N LYS A 33 -18.11 -12.57 8.85
CA LYS A 33 -18.06 -11.25 8.23
C LYS A 33 -17.04 -10.51 9.09
N LYS A 34 -15.79 -10.46 8.62
CA LYS A 34 -14.81 -9.54 9.18
C LYS A 34 -15.50 -8.18 9.07
N ASN A 35 -15.89 -7.60 10.20
CA ASN A 35 -16.00 -6.15 10.29
C ASN A 35 -14.56 -5.65 10.15
N ALA A 36 -13.99 -5.72 8.95
CA ALA A 36 -12.91 -4.82 8.60
C ALA A 36 -13.60 -3.46 8.61
N GLN A 37 -13.45 -2.73 9.71
CA GLN A 37 -13.70 -1.31 9.63
C GLN A 37 -12.74 -0.82 8.54
N ASN A 38 -13.30 -0.29 7.44
CA ASN A 38 -12.52 0.34 6.39
C ASN A 38 -11.96 1.64 6.97
N THR A 39 -10.91 1.50 7.76
CA THR A 39 -10.18 2.58 8.41
C THR A 39 -9.13 3.12 7.43
N LYS A 40 -8.74 4.37 7.62
CA LYS A 40 -7.80 5.06 6.72
C LYS A 40 -6.37 4.47 6.77
N ARG A 41 -5.98 3.90 7.90
CA ARG A 41 -4.59 3.57 8.24
C ARG A 41 -4.10 2.29 7.56
N GLY A 42 -2.94 2.38 6.92
CA GLY A 42 -2.30 1.31 6.18
C GLY A 42 -0.95 0.88 6.75
N CYS A 43 -0.39 -0.16 6.15
CA CYS A 43 0.95 -0.68 6.41
C CYS A 43 1.78 -0.66 5.12
N LEU A 44 2.74 0.25 5.04
CA LEU A 44 3.72 0.28 3.97
C LEU A 44 4.98 -0.47 4.41
N TYR A 45 5.29 -1.61 3.80
CA TYR A 45 6.36 -2.50 4.28
C TYR A 45 7.39 -2.82 3.19
N ILE A 46 8.61 -3.20 3.57
CA ILE A 46 9.70 -3.53 2.63
C ILE A 46 9.81 -5.04 2.41
N SER A 47 9.46 -5.52 1.22
CA SER A 47 9.75 -6.90 0.83
C SER A 47 11.23 -7.08 0.47
N PRO A 48 11.89 -8.20 0.83
CA PRO A 48 11.42 -9.32 1.68
C PRO A 48 11.84 -9.16 3.17
N GLU A 49 12.33 -7.99 3.56
CA GLU A 49 12.98 -7.74 4.86
C GLU A 49 11.96 -7.72 6.01
N ASP A 50 10.72 -7.34 5.70
CA ASP A 50 9.66 -7.04 6.63
C ASP A 50 8.63 -8.17 6.77
N THR A 51 9.08 -9.41 6.95
CA THR A 51 8.16 -10.51 7.22
C THR A 51 7.46 -10.30 8.57
N LYS A 52 6.12 -10.13 8.56
CA LYS A 52 5.21 -9.95 9.72
C LYS A 52 5.08 -8.55 10.34
N VAL A 53 5.75 -7.50 9.87
CA VAL A 53 5.55 -6.15 10.45
C VAL A 53 4.10 -5.70 10.36
N CYS A 54 3.40 -5.99 9.26
CA CYS A 54 1.99 -5.65 9.15
C CYS A 54 1.09 -6.48 10.07
N ASP A 55 1.46 -7.71 10.42
CA ASP A 55 0.74 -8.48 11.44
C ASP A 55 0.93 -7.87 12.84
N ILE A 56 2.13 -7.39 13.16
CA ILE A 56 2.43 -6.71 14.43
C ILE A 56 1.70 -5.37 14.51
N LEU A 57 1.76 -4.57 13.44
CA LEU A 57 1.11 -3.27 13.35
C LEU A 57 -0.42 -3.40 13.29
N GLY A 58 -0.94 -4.45 12.65
CA GLY A 58 -2.36 -4.78 12.53
C GLY A 58 -2.96 -5.49 13.74
N ALA A 59 -2.18 -5.76 14.79
CA ALA A 59 -2.68 -6.46 15.96
C ALA A 59 -3.66 -5.60 16.79
N GLY A 60 -4.66 -6.25 17.38
CA GLY A 60 -5.62 -5.60 18.28
C GLY A 60 -6.57 -4.66 17.55
N ASN A 61 -6.83 -3.49 18.13
CA ASN A 61 -7.70 -2.46 17.56
C ASN A 61 -6.87 -1.30 16.96
N SER A 62 -5.80 -1.64 16.24
CA SER A 62 -4.84 -0.66 15.71
C SER A 62 -5.36 0.16 14.55
N GLY A 63 -6.52 -0.21 13.98
CA GLY A 63 -7.09 0.47 12.83
C GLY A 63 -6.30 0.28 11.53
N VAL A 64 -5.29 -0.59 11.49
CA VAL A 64 -4.58 -0.89 10.23
C VAL A 64 -5.42 -1.89 9.42
N SER A 65 -5.81 -1.54 8.20
CA SER A 65 -6.75 -2.33 7.38
C SER A 65 -6.21 -2.76 6.02
N TRP A 66 -5.23 -2.03 5.47
CA TRP A 66 -4.65 -2.28 4.15
C TRP A 66 -3.12 -2.21 4.18
N SER A 67 -2.48 -2.71 3.13
CA SER A 67 -1.03 -2.79 3.00
C SER A 67 -0.57 -2.58 1.56
N THR A 68 0.68 -2.17 1.40
CA THR A 68 1.41 -2.09 0.13
C THR A 68 2.91 -2.21 0.39
N ASN A 69 3.69 -2.48 -0.65
CA ASN A 69 5.15 -2.69 -0.57
C ASN A 69 5.89 -2.19 -1.82
N TRP A 70 5.32 -1.21 -2.54
CA TRP A 70 5.82 -0.71 -3.84
C TRP A 70 5.82 -1.72 -4.99
N ASP A 71 5.29 -2.92 -4.80
CA ASP A 71 5.23 -3.95 -5.84
C ASP A 71 3.79 -4.18 -6.30
N SER A 72 3.69 -4.90 -7.41
CA SER A 72 2.47 -5.42 -8.00
C SER A 72 1.91 -6.64 -7.26
N SER A 73 2.73 -7.35 -6.48
CA SER A 73 2.35 -8.56 -5.76
C SER A 73 2.79 -8.56 -4.30
N PRO A 74 1.95 -9.09 -3.39
CA PRO A 74 2.33 -9.24 -2.00
C PRO A 74 3.34 -10.39 -1.86
N ASP A 75 4.16 -10.29 -0.82
CA ASP A 75 4.84 -11.41 -0.20
C ASP A 75 4.14 -11.77 1.13
N ASN A 76 4.83 -12.50 2.02
CA ASN A 76 4.28 -12.82 3.34
C ASN A 76 4.23 -11.61 4.30
N GLY A 77 4.76 -10.44 3.93
CA GLY A 77 4.78 -9.24 4.75
C GLY A 77 3.41 -8.58 4.92
N ALA A 78 2.51 -8.73 3.94
CA ALA A 78 1.15 -8.17 3.96
C ALA A 78 0.25 -8.75 5.09
N GLY A 79 0.61 -9.93 5.62
CA GLY A 79 -0.14 -10.58 6.69
C GLY A 79 -1.57 -10.91 6.27
N ASN A 80 -2.55 -10.52 7.09
CA ASN A 80 -3.99 -10.70 6.83
C ASN A 80 -4.71 -9.44 6.32
N LEU A 81 -3.97 -8.40 5.98
CA LEU A 81 -4.51 -7.12 5.49
C LEU A 81 -4.92 -7.23 4.02
N GLU A 82 -5.79 -6.31 3.60
CA GLU A 82 -5.97 -6.08 2.17
C GLU A 82 -4.65 -5.61 1.56
N TYR A 83 -4.28 -6.13 0.39
CA TYR A 83 -3.08 -5.70 -0.30
C TYR A 83 -3.47 -4.85 -1.52
N ILE A 84 -2.97 -3.62 -1.57
CA ILE A 84 -3.17 -2.68 -2.66
C ILE A 84 -1.93 -2.75 -3.57
N PRO A 85 -2.01 -3.39 -4.75
CA PRO A 85 -0.88 -3.52 -5.65
C PRO A 85 -0.54 -2.17 -6.31
N GLN A 86 0.74 -1.95 -6.56
CA GLN A 86 1.25 -0.75 -7.22
C GLN A 86 1.98 -1.08 -8.51
N LEU A 87 1.60 -0.40 -9.60
CA LEU A 87 2.41 -0.39 -10.82
C LEU A 87 3.50 0.67 -10.61
N TRP A 88 4.64 0.28 -10.04
CA TRP A 88 5.67 1.23 -9.61
C TRP A 88 6.15 2.17 -10.72
N GLY A 89 6.28 1.69 -11.95
CA GLY A 89 6.75 2.50 -13.07
C GLY A 89 6.65 1.77 -14.41
N GLY A 90 7.34 2.31 -15.41
CA GLY A 90 7.58 1.64 -16.69
C GLY A 90 8.85 0.77 -16.64
N ILE A 91 9.71 0.94 -17.65
CA ILE A 91 11.05 0.35 -17.67
C ILE A 91 12.00 1.24 -16.87
N ALA A 92 12.56 0.72 -15.80
CA ALA A 92 13.52 1.41 -14.94
C ALA A 92 14.89 1.57 -15.63
N SER A 93 15.73 2.46 -15.09
CA SER A 93 17.07 2.76 -15.64
C SER A 93 18.03 1.57 -15.63
N ASN A 94 17.79 0.59 -14.75
CA ASN A 94 18.53 -0.68 -14.68
C ASN A 94 18.00 -1.75 -15.65
N GLY A 95 16.99 -1.43 -16.46
CA GLY A 95 16.35 -2.33 -17.43
C GLY A 95 15.24 -3.22 -16.85
N PHE A 96 14.93 -3.11 -15.56
CA PHE A 96 13.79 -3.82 -14.97
C PHE A 96 12.47 -3.25 -15.50
N ASP A 97 11.57 -4.11 -15.95
CA ASP A 97 10.27 -3.72 -16.48
C ASP A 97 9.15 -4.05 -15.49
N HIS A 98 8.61 -3.02 -14.83
CA HIS A 98 7.52 -3.17 -13.86
C HIS A 98 6.19 -3.54 -14.51
N THR A 99 6.06 -3.41 -15.84
CA THR A 99 4.82 -3.71 -16.57
C THR A 99 4.65 -5.19 -16.88
N THR A 100 5.75 -5.95 -16.94
CA THR A 100 5.76 -7.35 -17.40
C THR A 100 4.82 -8.25 -16.58
N SER A 101 4.83 -8.14 -15.25
CA SER A 101 4.01 -8.98 -14.36
C SER A 101 2.70 -8.32 -13.91
N TRP A 102 2.53 -7.03 -14.22
CA TRP A 102 1.47 -6.20 -13.65
C TRP A 102 0.07 -6.78 -13.87
N THR A 103 -0.30 -7.09 -15.11
CA THR A 103 -1.67 -7.53 -15.44
C THR A 103 -2.05 -8.82 -14.71
N GLN A 104 -1.11 -9.77 -14.60
CA GLN A 104 -1.34 -11.01 -13.87
C GLN A 104 -1.49 -10.75 -12.37
N ASN A 105 -0.61 -9.93 -11.80
CA ASN A 105 -0.55 -9.67 -10.37
C ASN A 105 -1.73 -8.82 -9.89
N ALA A 106 -2.10 -7.76 -10.62
CA ALA A 106 -3.27 -6.95 -10.35
C ALA A 106 -4.58 -7.78 -10.42
N ALA A 107 -4.73 -8.64 -11.43
CA ALA A 107 -5.86 -9.56 -11.52
C ALA A 107 -5.93 -10.52 -10.32
N ALA A 108 -4.78 -11.03 -9.87
CA ALA A 108 -4.69 -11.90 -8.70
C ALA A 108 -5.04 -11.15 -7.40
N ALA A 109 -4.55 -9.92 -7.24
CA ALA A 109 -4.86 -9.06 -6.09
C ALA A 109 -6.36 -8.76 -6.00
N ILE A 110 -7.00 -8.36 -7.11
CA ILE A 110 -8.45 -8.12 -7.18
C ILE A 110 -9.22 -9.39 -6.81
N LYS A 111 -8.84 -10.54 -7.38
CA LYS A 111 -9.46 -11.83 -7.04
C LYS A 111 -9.33 -12.17 -5.55
N ASN A 112 -8.25 -11.72 -4.90
CA ASN A 112 -7.99 -11.90 -3.48
C ASN A 112 -8.60 -10.79 -2.60
N GLY A 113 -9.34 -9.85 -3.18
CA GLY A 113 -10.13 -8.86 -2.45
C GLY A 113 -9.57 -7.44 -2.48
N ALA A 114 -8.56 -7.13 -3.29
CA ALA A 114 -8.11 -5.76 -3.47
C ALA A 114 -9.23 -4.89 -4.07
N THR A 115 -9.48 -3.75 -3.43
CA THR A 115 -10.51 -2.75 -3.77
C THR A 115 -9.93 -1.53 -4.49
N ALA A 116 -8.59 -1.43 -4.55
CA ALA A 116 -7.90 -0.39 -5.28
C ALA A 116 -6.66 -0.91 -6.02
N LEU A 117 -6.27 -0.19 -7.07
CA LEU A 117 -4.99 -0.35 -7.77
C LEU A 117 -4.25 0.98 -7.75
N MET A 118 -2.94 0.95 -7.47
CA MET A 118 -2.10 2.14 -7.33
C MET A 118 -1.19 2.36 -8.54
N GLY A 119 -1.08 3.62 -8.96
CA GLY A 119 -0.23 4.04 -10.08
C GLY A 119 1.25 4.20 -9.71
N TYR A 120 1.98 4.86 -10.61
CA TYR A 120 3.44 5.00 -10.57
C TYR A 120 3.96 5.68 -9.31
N ASN A 121 5.14 5.26 -8.85
CA ASN A 121 5.82 5.78 -7.67
C ASN A 121 6.73 6.95 -8.01
N GLU A 122 6.36 8.14 -7.55
CA GLU A 122 7.10 9.39 -7.74
C GLU A 122 7.60 9.57 -9.18
N PRO A 123 6.72 9.55 -10.20
CA PRO A 123 7.13 9.78 -11.57
C PRO A 123 7.73 11.18 -11.77
N ASP A 124 7.43 12.12 -10.86
CA ASP A 124 7.99 13.48 -10.80
C ASP A 124 9.43 13.53 -10.24
N ASN A 125 9.94 12.42 -9.71
CA ASN A 125 11.26 12.33 -9.09
C ASN A 125 12.24 11.53 -9.97
N SER A 126 13.38 12.13 -10.31
CA SER A 126 14.41 11.51 -11.16
C SER A 126 15.11 10.30 -10.53
N GLY A 127 15.03 10.16 -9.20
CA GLY A 127 15.54 9.01 -8.46
C GLY A 127 14.57 7.82 -8.37
N GLN A 128 13.36 7.95 -8.90
CA GLN A 128 12.26 7.00 -8.73
C GLN A 128 11.74 6.52 -10.10
N ALA A 129 10.43 6.41 -10.31
CA ALA A 129 9.88 5.97 -11.59
C ALA A 129 10.30 6.89 -12.74
N ASN A 130 10.52 8.18 -12.46
CA ASN A 130 11.08 9.17 -13.38
C ASN A 130 10.43 9.12 -14.77
N MET A 131 9.15 9.48 -14.83
CA MET A 131 8.36 9.37 -16.06
C MET A 131 7.83 10.74 -16.46
N ASP A 132 7.97 11.08 -17.74
CA ASP A 132 7.21 12.18 -18.33
C ASP A 132 5.70 11.87 -18.29
N ALA A 133 4.86 12.87 -18.05
CA ALA A 133 3.41 12.70 -17.91
C ALA A 133 2.76 12.08 -19.16
N ALA A 134 3.19 12.46 -20.37
CA ALA A 134 2.64 11.88 -21.60
C ALA A 134 3.10 10.43 -21.80
N ALA A 135 4.36 10.12 -21.45
CA ALA A 135 4.87 8.74 -21.49
C ALA A 135 4.16 7.84 -20.46
N ALA A 136 3.92 8.36 -19.24
CA ALA A 136 3.15 7.69 -18.21
C ALA A 136 1.70 7.44 -18.64
N PHE A 137 1.09 8.39 -19.36
CA PHE A 137 -0.26 8.24 -19.89
C PHE A 137 -0.36 7.17 -20.98
N ALA A 138 0.67 7.05 -21.83
CA ALA A 138 0.69 6.09 -22.94
C ALA A 138 0.54 4.62 -22.49
N ILE A 139 0.88 4.31 -21.24
CA ILE A 139 0.72 2.97 -20.65
C ILE A 139 -0.30 2.92 -19.50
N TRP A 140 -1.05 4.01 -19.24
CA TRP A 140 -1.99 4.12 -18.12
C TRP A 140 -3.20 3.18 -18.22
N ASN A 141 -3.49 2.68 -19.42
CA ASN A 141 -4.53 1.68 -19.64
C ASN A 141 -4.23 0.37 -18.87
N LEU A 142 -2.95 0.05 -18.61
CA LEU A 142 -2.56 -1.08 -17.77
C LEU A 142 -3.24 -1.04 -16.39
N VAL A 143 -3.43 0.14 -15.81
CA VAL A 143 -4.10 0.31 -14.51
C VAL A 143 -5.61 0.49 -14.69
N THR A 144 -6.03 1.32 -15.64
CA THR A 144 -7.45 1.73 -15.78
C THR A 144 -8.36 0.71 -16.44
N ASP A 145 -7.84 -0.18 -17.30
CA ASP A 145 -8.64 -1.18 -18.01
C ASP A 145 -9.34 -2.16 -17.05
N PHE A 146 -8.78 -2.37 -15.85
CA PHE A 146 -9.39 -3.20 -14.81
C PHE A 146 -10.76 -2.69 -14.35
N LYS A 147 -11.06 -1.38 -14.49
CA LYS A 147 -12.37 -0.81 -14.15
C LYS A 147 -13.49 -1.27 -15.08
N ALA A 148 -13.18 -1.79 -16.26
CA ALA A 148 -14.20 -2.24 -17.21
C ALA A 148 -15.02 -3.42 -16.68
N THR A 149 -14.45 -4.23 -15.79
CA THR A 149 -15.08 -5.46 -15.27
C THR A 149 -15.05 -5.58 -13.75
N ASN A 150 -14.45 -4.63 -13.04
CA ASN A 150 -14.28 -4.68 -11.59
C ASN A 150 -14.66 -3.33 -10.95
N ASP A 151 -15.26 -3.38 -9.76
CA ASP A 151 -15.50 -2.20 -8.94
C ASP A 151 -14.25 -1.92 -8.10
N ILE A 152 -13.30 -1.21 -8.72
CA ILE A 152 -12.02 -0.87 -8.10
C ILE A 152 -11.78 0.65 -8.17
N THR A 153 -11.15 1.17 -7.12
CA THR A 153 -10.61 2.52 -7.08
C THR A 153 -9.27 2.55 -7.81
N VAL A 154 -9.14 3.39 -8.84
CA VAL A 154 -7.84 3.69 -9.44
C VAL A 154 -7.23 4.88 -8.71
N ILE A 155 -6.11 4.64 -8.03
CA ILE A 155 -5.33 5.66 -7.36
C ILE A 155 -4.33 6.24 -8.37
N SER A 156 -4.18 7.56 -8.42
CA SER A 156 -3.25 8.24 -9.33
C SER A 156 -1.80 7.76 -9.13
N PRO A 157 -0.88 8.14 -10.02
CA PRO A 157 0.54 8.15 -9.67
C PRO A 157 0.76 8.95 -8.37
N CYS A 158 1.65 8.46 -7.52
CA CYS A 158 1.94 8.98 -6.19
C CYS A 158 3.11 9.96 -6.26
N VAL A 159 2.84 11.25 -6.00
CA VAL A 159 3.80 12.33 -6.29
C VAL A 159 4.38 12.97 -5.03
N THR A 160 5.57 13.56 -5.16
CA THR A 160 6.27 14.21 -4.05
C THR A 160 5.61 15.52 -3.60
N SER A 161 5.87 15.92 -2.35
CA SER A 161 5.50 17.22 -1.79
C SER A 161 6.51 18.35 -2.07
N THR A 162 7.39 18.20 -3.07
CA THR A 162 8.46 19.17 -3.36
C THR A 162 7.87 20.52 -3.78
N VAL A 163 8.23 21.60 -3.05
CA VAL A 163 7.79 22.97 -3.35
C VAL A 163 8.79 23.68 -4.26
N THR A 164 8.28 24.31 -5.31
CA THR A 164 9.03 25.16 -6.24
C THR A 164 8.39 26.54 -6.33
N SER A 165 8.98 27.46 -7.11
CA SER A 165 8.36 28.76 -7.40
C SER A 165 7.01 28.65 -8.13
N ALA A 166 6.73 27.50 -8.76
CA ALA A 166 5.47 27.19 -9.43
C ALA A 166 4.50 26.38 -8.56
N GLY A 167 4.73 26.30 -7.23
CA GLY A 167 3.98 25.45 -6.32
C GLY A 167 4.56 24.04 -6.20
N TYR A 168 3.73 23.07 -5.82
CA TYR A 168 4.15 21.67 -5.65
C TYR A 168 4.43 21.03 -7.01
N SER A 169 5.69 20.65 -7.27
CA SER A 169 6.08 20.05 -8.55
C SER A 169 5.34 18.74 -8.84
N GLY A 170 5.12 17.93 -7.81
CA GLY A 170 4.33 16.70 -7.94
C GLY A 170 2.89 16.94 -8.37
N LEU A 171 2.21 17.94 -7.81
CA LEU A 171 0.84 18.29 -8.22
C LEU A 171 0.82 18.93 -9.62
N ASN A 172 1.88 19.62 -10.02
CA ASN A 172 2.03 20.12 -11.39
C ASN A 172 2.15 18.94 -12.37
N TRP A 173 2.97 17.93 -12.04
CA TRP A 173 3.08 16.70 -12.82
C TRP A 173 1.73 15.99 -12.98
N LEU A 174 0.94 15.85 -11.90
CA LEU A 174 -0.41 15.28 -11.99
C LEU A 174 -1.34 16.11 -12.88
N SER A 175 -1.18 17.44 -12.91
CA SER A 175 -1.97 18.30 -13.79
C SER A 175 -1.63 18.09 -15.26
N GLU A 176 -0.35 17.88 -15.58
CA GLU A 176 0.10 17.50 -16.92
C GLU A 176 -0.42 16.12 -17.31
N PHE A 177 -0.38 15.16 -16.37
CA PHE A 177 -0.91 13.80 -16.56
C PHE A 177 -2.42 13.81 -16.83
N GLN A 178 -3.18 14.61 -16.08
CA GLN A 178 -4.61 14.82 -16.36
C GLN A 178 -4.83 15.47 -17.73
N SER A 179 -4.01 16.46 -18.08
CA SER A 179 -4.09 17.15 -19.37
C SER A 179 -3.78 16.24 -20.56
N ALA A 180 -2.94 15.21 -20.36
CA ALA A 180 -2.71 14.15 -21.35
C ALA A 180 -3.94 13.25 -21.57
N GLY A 181 -4.94 13.31 -20.69
CA GLY A 181 -6.19 12.56 -20.78
C GLY A 181 -6.37 11.51 -19.69
N ALA A 182 -5.46 11.44 -18.70
CA ALA A 182 -5.56 10.48 -17.62
C ALA A 182 -6.76 10.78 -16.71
N ALA A 183 -7.41 9.71 -16.26
CA ALA A 183 -8.45 9.74 -15.25
C ALA A 183 -8.11 8.76 -14.13
N TRP A 184 -8.49 9.11 -12.91
CA TRP A 184 -8.33 8.32 -11.68
C TRP A 184 -9.43 8.68 -10.69
N ASP A 185 -9.56 7.93 -9.60
CA ASP A 185 -10.62 8.10 -8.59
C ASP A 185 -10.12 8.77 -7.31
N ALA A 186 -8.88 8.47 -6.89
CA ALA A 186 -8.24 9.05 -5.72
C ALA A 186 -6.83 9.57 -6.04
N THR A 187 -6.47 10.71 -5.48
CA THR A 187 -5.15 11.33 -5.70
C THR A 187 -4.14 10.81 -4.68
N CYS A 188 -2.98 10.39 -5.14
CA CYS A 188 -1.91 9.83 -4.32
C CYS A 188 -0.78 10.85 -4.10
N VAL A 189 -0.32 11.00 -2.86
CA VAL A 189 0.74 11.95 -2.50
C VAL A 189 1.68 11.41 -1.42
N HIS A 190 2.92 11.86 -1.45
CA HIS A 190 3.95 11.56 -0.44
C HIS A 190 4.37 12.82 0.31
N PHE A 191 4.63 12.72 1.61
CA PHE A 191 5.01 13.86 2.44
C PHE A 191 6.14 13.53 3.43
N TYR A 192 7.23 14.28 3.38
CA TYR A 192 8.38 14.06 4.26
C TYR A 192 8.81 15.34 4.97
N GLU A 193 9.24 15.18 6.22
CA GLU A 193 9.67 16.28 7.08
C GLU A 193 11.00 15.98 7.78
N GLN A 194 11.69 17.03 8.24
CA GLN A 194 12.80 16.88 9.17
C GLN A 194 12.27 16.64 10.59
N CYS A 195 12.64 15.53 11.21
CA CYS A 195 12.08 15.18 12.52
C CYS A 195 13.12 15.18 13.65
N SER A 196 14.41 15.09 13.36
CA SER A 196 15.46 14.96 14.39
C SER A 196 15.52 16.11 15.39
N THR A 197 14.94 17.26 15.06
CA THR A 197 14.88 18.46 15.92
C THR A 197 13.62 18.55 16.76
N LEU A 198 12.65 17.64 16.58
CA LEU A 198 11.40 17.63 17.33
C LEU A 198 11.66 17.30 18.80
N THR A 199 11.11 18.13 19.68
CA THR A 199 11.09 17.92 21.14
C THR A 199 9.67 17.80 21.69
N THR A 200 8.68 17.93 20.82
CA THR A 200 7.25 17.83 21.11
C THR A 200 6.51 17.42 19.84
N THR A 201 5.21 17.15 19.96
CA THR A 201 4.32 16.76 18.87
C THR A 201 4.45 17.69 17.66
N TYR A 202 4.55 17.10 16.47
CA TYR A 202 4.66 17.84 15.20
C TYR A 202 3.42 18.69 14.92
N ASP A 203 3.64 19.91 14.45
CA ASP A 203 2.61 20.75 13.85
C ASP A 203 2.33 20.25 12.43
N ALA A 204 1.22 19.53 12.26
CA ALA A 204 0.83 18.91 11.01
C ALA A 204 0.21 19.87 9.98
N THR A 205 0.26 21.20 10.23
CA THR A 205 -0.26 22.20 9.28
C THR A 205 0.27 21.99 7.86
N PRO A 206 1.59 21.85 7.61
CA PRO A 206 2.11 21.67 6.25
C PRO A 206 1.58 20.40 5.54
N LEU A 207 1.45 19.30 6.29
CA LEU A 207 0.87 18.06 5.78
C LEU A 207 -0.60 18.26 5.39
N THR A 208 -1.40 18.86 6.27
CA THR A 208 -2.83 19.09 5.98
C THR A 208 -3.05 20.06 4.83
N GLU A 209 -2.26 21.13 4.72
CA GLU A 209 -2.34 22.08 3.61
C GLU A 209 -2.03 21.39 2.28
N PHE A 210 -1.03 20.52 2.24
CA PHE A 210 -0.69 19.76 1.04
C PHE A 210 -1.81 18.78 0.64
N VAL A 211 -2.38 18.05 1.60
CA VAL A 211 -3.52 17.14 1.38
C VAL A 211 -4.74 17.91 0.85
N GLN A 212 -5.11 19.01 1.49
CA GLN A 212 -6.24 19.85 1.06
C GLN A 212 -5.98 20.48 -0.31
N LYS A 213 -4.73 20.86 -0.61
CA LYS A 213 -4.34 21.38 -1.92
C LYS A 213 -4.54 20.33 -3.00
N ALA A 214 -4.05 19.11 -2.79
CA ALA A 214 -4.25 18.00 -3.73
C ALA A 214 -5.75 17.68 -3.93
N ALA A 215 -6.52 17.62 -2.84
CA ALA A 215 -7.95 17.37 -2.89
C ALA A 215 -8.72 18.44 -3.69
N SER A 216 -8.44 19.71 -3.41
CA SER A 216 -9.10 20.84 -4.08
C SER A 216 -8.72 20.98 -5.56
N GLN A 217 -7.48 20.67 -5.92
CA GLN A 217 -6.97 20.79 -7.28
C GLN A 217 -7.58 19.74 -8.22
N PHE A 218 -7.80 18.52 -7.72
CA PHE A 218 -8.29 17.41 -8.54
C PHE A 218 -9.75 17.01 -8.25
N GLY A 219 -10.37 17.57 -7.20
CA GLY A 219 -11.73 17.27 -6.79
C GLY A 219 -11.93 15.82 -6.35
N LYS A 220 -10.91 15.24 -5.69
CA LYS A 220 -10.84 13.80 -5.36
C LYS A 220 -10.36 13.60 -3.92
N PRO A 221 -10.76 12.49 -3.26
CA PRO A 221 -10.14 12.09 -2.00
C PRO A 221 -8.65 11.80 -2.19
N VAL A 222 -7.87 11.96 -1.12
CA VAL A 222 -6.41 11.84 -1.13
C VAL A 222 -5.97 10.61 -0.36
N TRP A 223 -5.04 9.86 -0.95
CA TRP A 223 -4.27 8.80 -0.32
C TRP A 223 -2.87 9.32 -0.03
N VAL A 224 -2.47 9.34 1.25
CA VAL A 224 -1.12 9.70 1.69
C VAL A 224 -0.32 8.41 1.87
N THR A 225 0.12 7.81 0.76
CA THR A 225 0.71 6.47 0.74
C THR A 225 2.10 6.41 1.35
N GLU A 226 2.74 7.57 1.49
CA GLU A 226 3.97 7.73 2.25
C GLU A 226 3.89 9.02 3.07
N PHE A 227 4.11 8.91 4.37
CA PHE A 227 4.53 10.06 5.17
C PHE A 227 5.55 9.67 6.23
N GLY A 228 6.57 10.50 6.44
CA GLY A 228 7.66 10.12 7.34
C GLY A 228 8.72 11.18 7.54
N CYS A 229 9.81 10.75 8.16
CA CYS A 229 10.96 11.58 8.49
C CYS A 229 12.11 11.24 7.53
N TYR A 230 12.62 12.23 6.77
CA TYR A 230 13.69 11.96 5.79
C TYR A 230 15.08 11.83 6.44
N ASP A 231 15.23 12.26 7.70
CA ASP A 231 16.51 12.38 8.39
C ASP A 231 16.79 11.25 9.40
N ASN A 232 16.03 10.16 9.32
CA ASN A 232 16.17 8.94 10.14
C ASN A 232 16.42 9.23 11.63
N PRO A 233 15.48 9.92 12.31
CA PRO A 233 15.66 10.32 13.70
C PRO A 233 15.51 9.13 14.65
N ALA A 234 15.77 9.32 15.95
CA ALA A 234 15.43 8.29 16.93
C ALA A 234 13.91 8.10 17.03
N THR A 235 13.50 6.93 17.54
CA THR A 235 12.09 6.51 17.59
C THR A 235 11.20 7.44 18.40
N GLU A 236 11.77 8.19 19.36
CA GLU A 236 11.05 9.21 20.13
C GLU A 236 10.63 10.40 19.26
N GLN A 237 11.56 10.98 18.49
CA GLN A 237 11.26 12.07 17.55
C GLN A 237 10.28 11.62 16.45
N MET A 238 10.46 10.40 15.95
CA MET A 238 9.50 9.82 15.01
C MET A 238 8.11 9.67 15.66
N GLY A 239 8.05 9.30 16.94
CA GLY A 239 6.81 9.26 17.72
C GLY A 239 6.13 10.64 17.83
N TYR A 240 6.89 11.71 18.04
CA TYR A 240 6.36 13.08 18.04
C TYR A 240 5.76 13.47 16.68
N PHE A 241 6.44 13.12 15.59
CA PHE A 241 5.94 13.32 14.23
C PHE A 241 4.64 12.53 13.98
N LEU A 242 4.67 11.23 14.21
CA LEU A 242 3.53 10.35 13.93
C LEU A 242 2.31 10.71 14.78
N THR A 243 2.49 11.13 16.04
CA THR A 243 1.38 11.59 16.88
C THR A 243 0.65 12.77 16.23
N GLY A 244 1.39 13.78 15.76
CA GLY A 244 0.82 14.98 15.12
C GLY A 244 0.19 14.65 13.77
N ALA A 245 0.94 13.96 12.90
CA ALA A 245 0.51 13.62 11.56
C ALA A 245 -0.72 12.69 11.53
N VAL A 246 -0.72 11.62 12.33
CA VAL A 246 -1.86 10.69 12.39
C VAL A 246 -3.11 11.38 12.94
N THR A 247 -2.96 12.19 14.00
CA THR A 247 -4.10 12.96 14.55
C THR A 247 -4.72 13.86 13.48
N ALA A 248 -3.89 14.52 12.68
CA ALA A 248 -4.36 15.38 11.61
C ALA A 248 -5.03 14.61 10.46
N LEU A 249 -4.42 13.51 9.99
CA LEU A 249 -4.94 12.71 8.88
C LEU A 249 -6.25 11.98 9.23
N GLU A 250 -6.41 11.52 10.47
CA GLU A 250 -7.70 10.98 10.94
C GLU A 250 -8.79 12.07 10.87
N ASN A 251 -8.52 13.29 11.34
CA ASN A 251 -9.49 14.39 11.32
C ASN A 251 -9.66 15.08 9.95
N GLU A 252 -8.78 14.80 8.98
CA GLU A 252 -8.85 15.39 7.64
C GLU A 252 -9.85 14.61 6.77
N SER A 253 -11.01 15.22 6.51
CA SER A 253 -12.09 14.61 5.72
C SER A 253 -11.71 14.31 4.27
N THR A 254 -10.74 15.04 3.71
CA THR A 254 -10.25 14.81 2.35
C THR A 254 -9.20 13.69 2.27
N CYS A 255 -8.62 13.28 3.41
CA CYS A 255 -7.75 12.11 3.50
C CYS A 255 -8.61 10.84 3.61
N ALA A 256 -8.51 9.97 2.61
CA ALA A 256 -9.19 8.67 2.58
C ALA A 256 -8.33 7.55 3.15
N HIS A 257 -7.03 7.54 2.86
CA HIS A 257 -6.11 6.52 3.39
C HIS A 257 -4.72 7.12 3.62
N TYR A 258 -3.95 6.52 4.51
CA TYR A 258 -2.56 6.90 4.76
C TYR A 258 -1.69 5.74 5.23
N ALA A 259 -0.38 5.78 4.96
CA ALA A 259 0.59 4.81 5.47
C ALA A 259 1.92 5.48 5.83
N ALA A 260 2.43 5.22 7.04
CA ALA A 260 3.71 5.78 7.48
C ALA A 260 4.89 5.07 6.79
N PHE A 261 5.90 5.85 6.38
CA PHE A 261 7.11 5.36 5.74
C PHE A 261 8.19 5.02 6.78
N ASN A 262 8.66 3.78 6.87
CA ASN A 262 7.98 2.53 6.51
C ASN A 262 7.71 1.73 7.79
N ALA A 263 6.88 0.69 7.70
CA ALA A 263 6.44 -0.12 8.83
C ALA A 263 7.59 -0.82 9.58
N GLY A 264 8.70 -1.15 8.91
CA GLY A 264 9.92 -1.66 9.54
C GLY A 264 10.51 -0.69 10.57
N LEU A 265 10.34 0.62 10.39
CA LEU A 265 10.79 1.63 11.35
C LEU A 265 9.89 1.74 12.59
N LEU A 266 8.73 1.10 12.59
CA LEU A 266 7.73 1.15 13.66
C LEU A 266 7.81 -0.05 14.61
N VAL A 267 8.57 -1.07 14.24
CA VAL A 267 8.67 -2.35 14.95
C VAL A 267 10.11 -2.61 15.36
N ASP A 268 10.29 -3.10 16.58
CA ASP A 268 11.52 -3.75 16.98
C ASP A 268 11.45 -5.23 16.55
N THR A 269 12.21 -5.56 15.52
CA THR A 269 12.22 -6.91 14.93
C THR A 269 12.84 -7.95 15.86
N ALA A 270 13.73 -7.55 16.79
CA ALA A 270 14.32 -8.48 17.77
C ALA A 270 13.29 -8.94 18.80
N THR A 271 12.35 -8.08 19.15
CA THR A 271 11.30 -8.37 20.14
C THR A 271 9.94 -8.67 19.51
N SER A 272 9.79 -8.50 18.19
CA SER A 272 8.51 -8.61 17.47
C SER A 272 7.42 -7.74 18.10
N SER A 273 7.77 -6.51 18.47
CA SER A 273 6.89 -5.59 19.19
C SER A 273 6.98 -4.15 18.66
N LEU A 274 5.96 -3.34 18.92
CA LEU A 274 5.96 -1.93 18.52
C LEU A 274 6.98 -1.14 19.33
N ASN A 275 7.84 -0.38 18.64
CA ASN A 275 8.69 0.62 19.29
C ASN A 275 7.86 1.89 19.62
N VAL A 276 8.51 2.93 20.15
CA VAL A 276 7.83 4.19 20.52
C VAL A 276 7.08 4.82 19.34
N ALA A 277 7.68 4.82 18.15
CA ALA A 277 7.06 5.35 16.93
C ALA A 277 5.86 4.50 16.50
N GLY A 278 5.98 3.17 16.53
CA GLY A 278 4.87 2.26 16.22
C GLY A 278 3.70 2.37 17.20
N GLN A 279 3.98 2.57 18.49
CA GLN A 279 2.95 2.84 19.48
C GLN A 279 2.22 4.15 19.17
N ALA A 280 2.96 5.22 18.84
CA ALA A 280 2.35 6.49 18.42
C ALA A 280 1.44 6.31 17.20
N TYR A 281 1.90 5.57 16.19
CA TYR A 281 1.15 5.32 14.95
C TYR A 281 -0.22 4.66 15.17
N VAL A 282 -0.31 3.70 16.08
CA VAL A 282 -1.54 2.91 16.30
C VAL A 282 -2.41 3.39 17.47
N SER A 283 -1.90 4.30 18.31
CA SER A 283 -2.59 4.74 19.55
C SER A 283 -3.76 5.68 19.32
N ILE A 284 -3.78 6.41 18.20
CA ILE A 284 -4.86 7.33 17.86
C ILE A 284 -6.06 6.52 17.34
N ALA A 285 -7.24 6.80 17.89
CA ALA A 285 -8.47 6.13 17.47
C ALA A 285 -8.78 6.42 16.00
N SER A 286 -9.15 5.39 15.26
CA SER A 286 -9.62 5.57 13.88
C SER A 286 -10.98 6.24 13.86
N SER A 287 -11.11 7.21 12.95
CA SER A 287 -12.34 7.98 12.69
C SER A 287 -13.26 7.34 11.66
#